data_AF-A0A2A5FNH4-F1
#
_entry.id   AF-A0A2A5FNH4-F1
#
_cell.length_a   1.000
_cell.length_b   1.000
_cell.length_c   1.000
_cell.angle_alpha   90.00
_cell.angle_beta   90.00
_cell.angle_gamma   90.00
#
_symmetry.space_group_name_H-M   'P 1'
#
loop_
_entity.id
_entity.type
_entity.pdbx_description
1 polymer ?
#
loop_
_entity_poly.entity_id
_entity_poly.type
_entity_poly.pdbx_seq_one_letter_code
_entity_poly.pdbx_strand_id
1 'polypeptide(L)'
;MKAFQDSHGTIYQINIKLLFALTCALIAFYSWPSHPKYWGFGFISICMGLAAIGVAFDALRTMAKLYQRDKTLSKYMAQGNKPKSSKMASLDAMKKAGMIK
;
A
#
# COMPACT_ATOMS: atom_id res chain seq x y z
N MET A 1 -19.72 -5.13 -5.49
CA MET A 1 -18.79 -4.79 -4.39
C MET A 1 -17.44 -5.39 -4.72
N LYS A 2 -16.40 -4.58 -5.03
CA LYS A 2 -15.06 -5.12 -5.31
C LYS A 2 -14.55 -5.77 -4.03
N ALA A 3 -14.18 -7.06 -4.14
CA ALA A 3 -13.63 -7.87 -3.05
C ALA A 3 -12.55 -7.07 -2.30
N PHE A 4 -12.50 -7.23 -0.98
CA PHE A 4 -11.48 -6.66 -0.11
C PHE A 4 -10.10 -6.85 -0.77
N GLN A 5 -9.57 -5.78 -1.38
CA GLN A 5 -8.21 -5.82 -1.91
C GLN A 5 -7.29 -6.08 -0.72
N ASP A 6 -6.55 -7.19 -0.83
CA ASP A 6 -5.61 -7.65 0.16
C ASP A 6 -4.65 -6.50 0.54
N SER A 7 -4.65 -6.13 1.83
CA SER A 7 -3.83 -5.03 2.35
C SER A 7 -2.35 -5.26 2.05
N HIS A 8 -1.93 -6.54 2.04
CA HIS A 8 -0.57 -6.95 1.74
C HIS A 8 -0.13 -6.53 0.33
N GLY A 9 -1.03 -6.62 -0.66
CA GLY A 9 -0.75 -6.21 -2.03
C GLY A 9 -0.49 -4.70 -2.16
N THR A 10 -1.28 -3.88 -1.46
CA THR A 10 -1.08 -2.42 -1.44
C THR A 10 0.22 -2.04 -0.72
N ILE A 11 0.55 -2.71 0.39
CA ILE A 11 1.81 -2.49 1.11
C ILE A 11 3.00 -2.84 0.22
N TYR A 12 2.95 -3.97 -0.49
CA TYR A 12 4.02 -4.39 -1.40
C TYR A 12 4.22 -3.37 -2.54
N GLN A 13 3.13 -2.87 -3.13
CA GLN A 13 3.20 -1.80 -4.14
C GLN A 13 3.85 -0.53 -3.61
N ILE A 14 3.51 -0.10 -2.40
CA ILE A 14 4.13 1.08 -1.76
C ILE A 14 5.64 0.86 -1.60
N ASN A 15 6.06 -0.31 -1.10
CA ASN A 15 7.47 -0.62 -0.91
C ASN A 15 8.25 -0.63 -2.23
N ILE A 16 7.68 -1.22 -3.30
CA ILE A 16 8.30 -1.17 -4.63
C ILE A 16 8.44 0.26 -5.12
N LYS A 17 7.40 1.09 -4.99
CA LYS A 17 7.46 2.51 -5.41
C LYS A 17 8.55 3.26 -4.67
N LEU A 18 8.68 3.05 -3.36
CA LEU A 18 9.74 3.68 -2.56
C LEU A 18 11.14 3.19 -2.97
N LEU A 19 11.30 1.88 -3.19
CA LEU A 19 12.57 1.32 -3.64
C LEU A 19 12.95 1.91 -5.01
N PHE A 20 12.00 1.96 -5.94
CA PHE A 20 12.21 2.55 -7.26
C PHE A 20 12.57 4.04 -7.18
N ALA A 21 11.87 4.81 -6.34
CA ALA A 21 12.18 6.22 -6.12
C ALA A 21 13.61 6.41 -5.57
N LEU A 22 14.03 5.57 -4.62
CA LEU A 22 15.39 5.57 -4.08
C LEU A 22 16.43 5.24 -5.17
N THR A 23 16.18 4.21 -5.97
CA THR A 23 17.08 3.82 -7.06
C THR A 23 17.22 4.96 -8.08
N CYS A 24 16.11 5.61 -8.47
CA CYS A 24 16.16 6.76 -9.36
C CYS A 24 16.94 7.94 -8.75
N ALA A 25 16.78 8.22 -7.46
CA ALA A 25 17.53 9.27 -6.76
C ALA A 25 19.04 8.96 -6.70
N LEU A 26 19.42 7.70 -6.45
CA LEU A 26 20.82 7.27 -6.47
C LEU A 26 21.43 7.40 -7.87
N ILE A 27 20.71 6.97 -8.92
CA ILE A 27 21.16 7.12 -10.30
C ILE A 27 21.33 8.60 -10.65
N ALA A 28 20.39 9.46 -10.26
CA ALA A 28 20.52 10.90 -10.44
C ALA A 28 21.80 11.42 -9.80
N PHE A 29 22.02 11.10 -8.52
CA PHE A 29 23.21 11.55 -7.80
C PHE A 29 24.52 11.08 -8.45
N TYR A 30 24.62 9.81 -8.83
CA TYR A 30 25.84 9.25 -9.44
C TYR A 30 26.06 9.71 -10.89
N SER A 31 25.00 10.02 -11.62
CA SER A 31 25.09 10.51 -12.99
C SER A 31 25.37 12.02 -13.08
N TRP A 32 25.50 12.72 -11.96
CA TRP A 32 25.81 14.14 -11.97
C TRP A 32 27.18 14.42 -12.60
N PRO A 33 27.27 15.23 -13.67
CA PRO A 33 28.51 15.42 -14.40
C PRO A 33 29.48 16.30 -13.62
N SER A 34 30.69 15.79 -13.38
CA SER A 34 31.81 16.53 -12.81
C SER A 34 32.67 17.24 -13.86
N HIS A 35 32.46 16.92 -15.14
CA HIS A 35 33.16 17.54 -16.27
C HIS A 35 32.21 17.98 -17.39
N PRO A 36 32.46 19.13 -18.04
CA PRO A 36 31.60 19.68 -19.10
C PRO A 36 31.40 18.73 -20.30
N LYS A 37 32.39 17.87 -20.59
CA LYS A 37 32.31 16.86 -21.66
C LYS A 37 31.16 15.87 -21.48
N TYR A 38 30.67 15.70 -20.25
CA TYR A 38 29.65 14.72 -19.87
C TYR A 38 28.31 15.38 -19.52
N TRP A 39 28.08 16.63 -19.96
CA TRP A 39 26.88 17.39 -19.60
C TRP A 39 25.56 16.69 -19.93
N GLY A 40 25.51 15.82 -20.94
CA GLY A 40 24.34 15.00 -21.26
C GLY A 40 23.88 14.10 -20.10
N PHE A 41 24.80 13.63 -19.25
CA PHE A 41 24.44 12.91 -18.03
C PHE A 41 23.76 13.80 -16.99
N GLY A 42 24.01 15.11 -17.01
CA GLY A 42 23.29 16.08 -16.17
C GLY A 42 21.82 16.16 -16.51
N PHE A 43 21.46 16.12 -17.80
CA PHE A 43 20.06 16.06 -18.22
C PHE A 43 19.38 14.77 -17.74
N ILE A 44 20.04 13.62 -17.91
CA ILE A 44 19.55 12.32 -17.42
C ILE A 44 19.37 12.36 -15.90
N SER A 45 20.33 12.92 -15.16
CA SER A 45 20.26 13.09 -13.71
C SER A 45 19.03 13.89 -13.30
N ILE A 46 18.75 15.00 -13.98
CA ILE A 46 17.59 15.85 -13.67
C ILE A 46 16.28 15.08 -13.93
N CYS A 47 16.18 14.39 -15.07
CA CYS A 47 15.01 13.56 -15.38
C CYS A 47 14.78 12.47 -14.33
N MET A 48 15.84 11.78 -13.91
CA MET A 48 15.77 10.75 -12.87
C MET A 48 15.40 11.34 -11.50
N GLY A 49 15.92 12.52 -11.16
CA GLY A 49 15.54 13.23 -9.94
C GLY A 49 14.06 13.60 -9.91
N LEU A 50 13.53 14.14 -11.02
CA LEU A 50 12.11 14.46 -11.13
C LEU A 50 11.23 13.20 -11.08
N ALA A 51 11.65 12.11 -11.74
CA ALA A 51 10.96 10.83 -11.67
C ALA A 51 10.93 10.28 -10.23
N ALA A 52 12.05 10.34 -9.50
CA ALA A 52 12.13 9.92 -8.10
C ALA A 52 11.14 10.68 -7.22
N ILE A 53 11.08 12.01 -7.38
CA ILE A 53 10.13 12.87 -6.65
C ILE A 53 8.69 12.49 -7.00
N GLY A 54 8.36 12.32 -8.28
CA GLY A 54 7.02 11.94 -8.73
C GLY A 54 6.55 10.62 -8.15
N VAL A 55 7.39 9.59 -8.18
CA VAL A 55 7.07 8.27 -7.63
C VAL A 55 6.97 8.31 -6.10
N ALA A 56 7.81 9.08 -5.42
CA ALA A 56 7.72 9.28 -3.97
C ALA A 56 6.37 9.92 -3.57
N PHE A 57 5.92 10.96 -4.29
CA PHE A 57 4.60 11.55 -4.05
C PHE A 57 3.45 10.58 -4.30
N ASP A 58 3.54 9.74 -5.33
CA ASP A 58 2.53 8.73 -5.59
C ASP A 58 2.50 7.62 -4.53
N ALA A 59 3.67 7.23 -4.01
CA ALA A 59 3.78 6.33 -2.86
C ALA A 59 3.10 6.93 -1.62
N LEU A 60 3.37 8.20 -1.30
CA LEU A 60 2.75 8.91 -0.18
C LEU A 60 1.21 9.01 -0.33
N ARG A 61 0.72 9.30 -1.53
CA ARG A 61 -0.73 9.30 -1.81
C ARG A 61 -1.34 7.92 -1.61
N THR A 62 -0.65 6.86 -2.03
CA THR A 62 -1.09 5.47 -1.86
C THR A 62 -1.14 5.10 -0.37
N MET A 63 -0.12 5.48 0.41
CA MET A 63 -0.09 5.33 1.86
C MET A 63 -1.25 6.06 2.54
N ALA A 64 -1.50 7.32 2.19
CA ALA A 64 -2.58 8.11 2.77
C ALA A 64 -3.96 7.48 2.50
N LYS A 65 -4.19 6.97 1.28
CA LYS A 65 -5.41 6.24 0.93
C LYS A 65 -5.57 4.96 1.75
N LEU A 66 -4.49 4.19 1.93
CA LEU A 66 -4.50 2.98 2.74
C LEU A 66 -4.85 3.31 4.20
N TYR A 67 -4.22 4.33 4.78
CA TYR A 67 -4.49 4.79 6.14
C TYR A 67 -5.94 5.24 6.34
N GLN A 68 -6.51 6.01 5.40
CA GLN A 68 -7.91 6.44 5.49
C GLN A 68 -8.89 5.25 5.40
N ARG A 69 -8.57 4.25 4.57
CA ARG A 69 -9.34 3.01 4.47
C ARG A 69 -9.32 2.26 5.80
N ASP A 70 -8.14 2.04 6.37
CA ASP A 70 -7.99 1.29 7.61
C ASP A 70 -8.61 2.03 8.80
N LYS A 71 -8.52 3.36 8.83
CA LYS A 71 -9.22 4.22 9.81
C LYS A 71 -10.74 4.12 9.68
N THR A 72 -11.25 4.03 8.46
CA THR A 72 -12.69 3.87 8.23
C THR A 72 -13.16 2.48 8.66
N LEU A 73 -12.41 1.44 8.31
CA LEU A 73 -12.68 0.06 8.72
C LEU A 73 -12.64 -0.10 10.24
N SER A 74 -11.66 0.51 10.93
CA SER A 74 -11.58 0.44 12.39
C SER A 74 -12.75 1.14 13.08
N LYS A 75 -13.24 2.27 12.54
CA LYS A 75 -14.47 2.92 13.01
C LYS A 75 -15.69 2.05 12.83
N TYR A 76 -15.84 1.39 11.68
CA TYR A 76 -16.94 0.44 11.45
C TYR A 76 -16.86 -0.77 12.38
N MET A 77 -15.67 -1.32 12.59
CA MET A 77 -15.46 -2.43 13.54
C MET A 77 -15.67 -2.01 15.00
N ALA A 78 -15.46 -0.74 15.35
CA ALA A 78 -15.74 -0.21 16.68
C ALA A 78 -17.24 0.08 16.89
N GLN A 79 -17.97 0.47 15.84
CA GLN A 79 -19.42 0.68 15.88
C GLN A 79 -20.21 -0.63 15.83
N GLY A 80 -19.72 -1.63 15.09
CA GLY A 80 -20.24 -2.99 15.17
C GLY A 80 -19.75 -3.62 16.46
N ASN A 81 -20.63 -3.82 17.45
CA ASN A 81 -20.33 -4.72 18.57
C ASN A 81 -19.66 -5.99 18.04
N LYS A 82 -18.59 -6.49 18.72
CA LYS A 82 -18.00 -7.82 18.46
C LYS A 82 -19.16 -8.75 18.07
N PRO A 83 -19.14 -9.42 16.89
CA PRO A 83 -20.22 -10.30 16.52
C PRO A 83 -20.44 -11.20 17.73
N LYS A 84 -21.58 -11.05 18.41
CA LYS A 84 -21.93 -11.93 19.52
C LYS A 84 -21.90 -13.29 18.86
N SER A 85 -20.87 -14.08 19.17
CA SER A 85 -20.86 -15.50 18.87
C SER A 85 -22.09 -16.02 19.59
N SER A 86 -23.21 -16.04 18.88
CA SER A 86 -24.42 -16.59 19.41
C SER A 86 -24.09 -18.07 19.52
N LYS A 87 -24.07 -18.58 20.75
CA LYS A 87 -24.04 -20.04 20.98
C LYS A 87 -25.15 -20.78 20.19
N MET A 88 -26.11 -20.05 19.62
CA MET A 88 -27.15 -20.53 18.71
C MET A 88 -26.68 -20.88 17.28
N ALA A 89 -25.51 -20.40 16.84
CA ALA A 89 -24.93 -20.72 15.53
C ALA A 89 -23.66 -21.60 15.64
N SER A 90 -23.45 -22.28 16.78
CA SER A 90 -22.44 -23.34 16.83
C SER A 90 -22.97 -24.57 16.09
N LEU A 91 -22.07 -25.31 15.44
CA LEU A 91 -22.40 -26.58 14.78
C LEU A 91 -23.15 -27.53 15.72
N ASP A 92 -22.79 -27.55 16.99
CA ASP A 92 -23.48 -28.34 18.03
C ASP A 92 -24.92 -27.89 18.26
N ALA A 93 -25.22 -26.58 18.23
CA ALA A 93 -26.57 -26.07 18.37
C ALA A 93 -27.44 -26.44 17.16
N MET A 94 -26.88 -26.39 15.94
CA MET A 94 -27.57 -26.80 14.71
C MET A 94 -27.80 -28.31 14.62
N LYS A 95 -26.85 -29.12 15.11
CA LYS A 95 -26.97 -30.58 15.22
C LYS A 95 -28.01 -30.98 16.27
N LYS A 96 -28.03 -30.29 17.42
CA LYS A 96 -29.01 -30.52 18.51
C LYS A 96 -30.42 -30.05 18.16
N ALA A 97 -30.55 -29.05 17.28
CA ALA A 97 -31.82 -28.58 16.72
C ALA A 97 -32.32 -29.42 15.51
N GLY A 98 -31.58 -30.45 15.10
CA GLY A 98 -31.97 -31.34 13.99
C GLY A 98 -31.90 -30.71 12.59
N MET A 99 -31.23 -29.56 12.46
CA MET A 99 -31.10 -28.83 11.19
C MET A 99 -30.01 -29.39 10.28
N ILE A 100 -29.06 -30.15 10.83
CA ILE A 100 -27.96 -30.80 10.09
C ILE A 100 -27.79 -32.22 10.65
N LYS A 101 -27.75 -33.23 9.78
CA LYS A 101 -27.50 -34.64 10.13
C LYS A 101 -26.01 -34.91 10.30
#